data_AF-A0AAD6B4I7-F1
#
_entry.id   AF-A0AAD6B4I7-F1
#
_cell.length_a   1.000
_cell.length_b   1.000
_cell.length_c   1.000
_cell.angle_alpha   90.00
_cell.angle_beta   90.00
_cell.angle_gamma   90.00
#
_symmetry.space_group_name_H-M   'P 1'
#
loop_
_entity.id
_entity.type
_entity.pdbx_description
1 polymer ?
#
loop_
_entity_poly.entity_id
_entity_poly.type
_entity_poly.pdbx_seq_one_letter_code
_entity_poly.pdbx_strand_id
1 'polypeptide(L)'
;MCVKHDKLLELFCQTDQVCVCMLCTVLDYKTHDVVPLKEGYEGKKAELGKTEAEIQQMIQKRRLKIQEMNGSVELSKEGADREIADGVQVFTALKESVERSQAELIDTIKEKQRETEEQAEGFIKELEQEVSELKKRSSEVEQLSRSEDQLHLLQSFTPYLNNGGKNSAPLIISPVNHTE
;
A
#
# COMPACT_ATOMS: atom_id res chain seq x y z
N MET A 1 -4.10 -79.44 -15.02
CA MET A 1 -3.54 -80.54 -15.82
C MET A 1 -2.58 -79.97 -16.85
N CYS A 2 -1.47 -80.65 -17.12
CA CYS A 2 -0.53 -80.28 -18.19
C CYS A 2 -1.20 -80.49 -19.54
N VAL A 3 -1.32 -79.42 -20.33
CA VAL A 3 -2.02 -79.47 -21.62
C VAL A 3 -1.32 -80.36 -22.66
N LYS A 4 -0.01 -80.57 -22.56
CA LYS A 4 0.77 -81.39 -23.51
C LYS A 4 0.75 -82.89 -23.18
N HIS A 5 0.75 -83.23 -21.89
CA HIS A 5 1.03 -84.59 -21.43
C HIS A 5 -0.11 -85.20 -20.62
N ASP A 6 -1.18 -84.44 -20.36
CA ASP A 6 -2.32 -84.82 -19.53
C ASP A 6 -1.91 -85.41 -18.16
N LYS A 7 -0.93 -84.76 -17.53
CA LYS A 7 -0.40 -85.13 -16.19
C LYS A 7 -0.59 -83.99 -15.20
N LEU A 8 -0.50 -84.30 -13.91
CA LEU A 8 -0.53 -83.29 -12.85
C LEU A 8 0.68 -82.34 -12.96
N LEU A 9 0.46 -81.07 -12.62
CA LEU A 9 1.49 -80.04 -12.58
C LEU A 9 2.06 -79.98 -11.17
N GLU A 10 2.97 -80.90 -10.85
CA GLU A 10 3.50 -81.07 -9.48
C GLU A 10 4.82 -80.33 -9.26
N LEU A 11 5.36 -79.70 -10.32
CA LEU A 11 6.64 -79.00 -10.32
C LEU A 11 6.49 -77.56 -10.79
N PHE A 12 7.43 -76.70 -10.43
CA PHE A 12 7.52 -75.31 -10.82
C PHE A 12 8.90 -75.00 -11.40
N CYS A 13 8.93 -74.55 -12.65
CA CYS A 13 10.16 -74.08 -13.28
C CYS A 13 10.44 -72.64 -12.81
N GLN A 14 11.52 -72.44 -12.06
CA GLN A 14 11.91 -71.12 -11.57
C GLN A 14 12.47 -70.23 -12.70
N THR A 15 13.12 -70.83 -13.70
CA THR A 15 13.67 -70.07 -14.83
C THR A 15 12.55 -69.38 -15.62
N ASP A 16 11.50 -70.12 -15.97
CA ASP A 16 10.43 -69.63 -16.84
C ASP A 16 9.15 -69.23 -16.07
N GLN A 17 9.13 -69.42 -14.75
CA GLN A 17 8.02 -69.05 -13.86
C GLN A 17 6.69 -69.72 -14.23
N VAL A 18 6.73 -70.99 -14.61
CA VAL A 18 5.56 -71.79 -15.02
C VAL A 18 5.47 -73.11 -14.27
N CYS A 19 4.24 -73.55 -13.98
CA CYS A 19 4.00 -74.88 -13.43
C CYS A 19 4.14 -75.94 -14.53
N VAL A 20 4.86 -77.02 -14.26
CA VAL A 20 5.19 -78.08 -15.23
C VAL A 20 4.92 -79.47 -14.64
N CYS A 21 4.72 -80.47 -15.50
CA CYS A 21 4.63 -81.88 -15.07
C CYS A 21 6.00 -82.57 -15.18
N MET A 22 6.13 -83.77 -14.60
CA MET A 22 7.37 -84.57 -14.66
C MET A 22 7.90 -84.83 -16.09
N LEU A 23 7.02 -84.96 -17.09
CA LEU A 23 7.46 -85.21 -18.46
C LEU A 23 7.99 -83.94 -19.15
N CYS A 24 7.46 -82.76 -18.77
CA CYS A 24 7.97 -81.48 -19.25
C CYS A 24 9.42 -81.25 -18.85
N THR A 25 9.82 -81.62 -17.63
CA THR A 25 11.20 -81.41 -17.16
C THR A 25 12.21 -82.21 -17.96
N VAL A 26 11.82 -83.40 -18.42
CA VAL A 26 12.69 -84.26 -19.21
C VAL A 26 12.67 -83.91 -20.69
N LEU A 27 11.63 -83.28 -21.25
CA LEU A 27 11.57 -82.99 -22.68
C LEU A 27 11.93 -81.55 -23.02
N ASP A 28 11.30 -80.60 -22.33
CA ASP A 28 11.30 -79.18 -22.70
C ASP A 28 12.16 -78.32 -21.75
N TYR A 29 12.34 -78.74 -20.48
CA TYR A 29 12.96 -77.93 -19.42
C TYR A 29 14.21 -78.58 -18.79
N LYS A 30 14.96 -79.41 -19.55
CA LYS A 30 16.06 -80.27 -19.04
C LYS A 30 17.16 -79.53 -18.27
N THR A 31 17.42 -78.27 -18.64
CA THR A 31 18.49 -77.45 -18.06
C THR A 31 17.95 -76.33 -17.16
N HIS A 32 16.64 -76.22 -16.99
CA HIS A 32 16.03 -75.18 -16.19
C HIS A 32 16.01 -75.60 -14.72
N ASP A 33 16.02 -74.61 -13.84
CA ASP A 33 15.84 -74.88 -12.43
C ASP A 33 14.37 -75.21 -12.18
N VAL A 34 14.11 -76.40 -11.66
CA VAL A 34 12.77 -76.92 -11.41
C VAL A 34 12.71 -77.48 -10.00
N VAL A 35 11.75 -76.97 -9.23
CA VAL A 35 11.49 -77.37 -7.84
C VAL A 35 10.10 -77.97 -7.70
N PRO A 36 9.81 -78.70 -6.60
CA PRO A 36 8.44 -79.07 -6.27
C PRO A 36 7.51 -77.86 -6.23
N LEU A 37 6.27 -78.00 -6.70
CA LEU A 37 5.30 -76.92 -6.75
C LEU A 37 5.11 -76.25 -5.39
N LYS A 38 5.10 -77.04 -4.31
CA LYS A 38 4.98 -76.55 -2.93
C LYS A 38 6.10 -75.58 -2.57
N GLU A 39 7.34 -75.91 -2.92
CA GLU A 39 8.51 -75.07 -2.66
C GLU A 39 8.46 -73.78 -3.47
N GLY A 40 8.12 -73.87 -4.77
CA GLY A 40 7.92 -72.69 -5.62
C GLY A 40 6.81 -71.76 -5.10
N TYR A 41 5.71 -72.33 -4.61
CA TYR A 41 4.62 -71.58 -3.97
C TYR A 41 5.08 -70.86 -2.70
N GLU A 42 5.79 -71.56 -1.80
CA GLU A 42 6.29 -70.97 -0.56
C GLU A 42 7.29 -69.83 -0.84
N GLY A 43 8.18 -70.02 -1.80
CA GLY A 43 9.11 -68.98 -2.26
C GLY A 43 8.39 -67.74 -2.79
N LYS A 44 7.41 -67.92 -3.69
CA LYS A 44 6.61 -66.81 -4.24
C LYS A 44 5.78 -66.11 -3.18
N LYS A 45 5.21 -66.85 -2.23
CA LYS A 45 4.44 -66.28 -1.13
C LYS A 45 5.32 -65.43 -0.21
N ALA A 46 6.55 -65.87 0.06
CA ALA A 46 7.51 -65.10 0.83
C ALA A 46 7.97 -63.83 0.09
N GLU A 47 8.22 -63.93 -1.23
CA GLU A 47 8.53 -62.77 -2.09
C GLU A 47 7.40 -61.73 -2.07
N LEU A 48 6.15 -62.17 -2.26
CA LEU A 48 4.98 -61.31 -2.19
C LEU A 48 4.85 -60.60 -0.83
N GLY A 49 5.08 -61.33 0.27
CA GLY A 49 5.04 -60.72 1.61
C GLY A 49 6.10 -59.63 1.82
N LYS A 50 7.30 -59.80 1.25
CA LYS A 50 8.35 -58.75 1.26
C LYS A 50 7.93 -57.54 0.44
N THR A 51 7.47 -57.77 -0.79
CA THR A 51 7.00 -56.70 -1.69
C THR A 51 5.83 -55.93 -1.08
N GLU A 52 4.88 -56.61 -0.45
CA GLU A 52 3.77 -55.98 0.26
C GLU A 52 4.27 -55.08 1.40
N ALA A 53 5.21 -55.56 2.22
CA ALA A 53 5.80 -54.77 3.29
C ALA A 53 6.53 -53.51 2.77
N GLU A 54 7.29 -53.63 1.68
CA GLU A 54 7.96 -52.50 1.03
C GLU A 54 6.96 -51.47 0.50
N ILE A 55 5.88 -51.91 -0.15
CA ILE A 55 4.80 -51.04 -0.63
C ILE A 55 4.16 -50.30 0.55
N GLN A 56 3.86 -50.99 1.65
CA GLN A 56 3.29 -50.35 2.84
C GLN A 56 4.23 -49.28 3.43
N GLN A 57 5.55 -49.56 3.50
CA GLN A 57 6.53 -48.56 3.93
C GLN A 57 6.56 -47.34 3.02
N MET A 58 6.52 -47.55 1.70
CA MET A 58 6.47 -46.45 0.72
C MET A 58 5.20 -45.61 0.90
N ILE A 59 4.04 -46.23 1.11
CA ILE A 59 2.79 -45.51 1.37
C ILE A 59 2.92 -44.62 2.61
N GLN A 60 3.45 -45.13 3.71
CA GLN A 60 3.64 -44.35 4.94
C GLN A 60 4.59 -43.16 4.72
N LYS A 61 5.72 -43.40 4.02
CA LYS A 61 6.67 -42.33 3.68
C LYS A 61 6.01 -41.24 2.83
N ARG A 62 5.18 -41.62 1.85
CA ARG A 62 4.45 -40.65 1.01
C ARG A 62 3.40 -39.88 1.80
N ARG A 63 2.69 -40.51 2.74
CA ARG A 63 1.75 -39.82 3.64
C ARG A 63 2.43 -38.77 4.51
N LEU A 64 3.57 -39.10 5.12
CA LEU A 64 4.36 -38.14 5.88
C LEU A 64 4.81 -36.96 5.01
N LYS A 65 5.26 -37.23 3.78
CA LYS A 65 5.67 -36.16 2.87
C LYS A 65 4.51 -35.24 2.47
N ILE A 66 3.32 -35.80 2.26
CA ILE A 66 2.10 -34.99 2.01
C ILE A 66 1.80 -34.09 3.21
N GLN A 67 1.87 -34.62 4.43
CA GLN A 67 1.63 -33.83 5.64
C GLN A 67 2.63 -32.68 5.80
N GLU A 68 3.92 -32.94 5.53
CA GLU A 68 4.97 -31.91 5.54
C GLU A 68 4.68 -30.81 4.51
N MET A 69 4.35 -31.19 3.27
CA MET A 69 4.02 -30.23 2.21
C MET A 69 2.79 -29.40 2.54
N ASN A 70 1.74 -30.01 3.09
CA ASN A 70 0.57 -29.27 3.54
C ASN A 70 0.93 -28.24 4.62
N GLY A 71 1.78 -28.61 5.59
CA GLY A 71 2.28 -27.67 6.59
C GLY A 71 3.04 -26.49 5.98
N SER A 72 3.92 -26.74 5.00
CA SER A 72 4.62 -25.68 4.27
C SER A 72 3.67 -24.76 3.48
N VAL A 73 2.62 -25.32 2.88
CA VAL A 73 1.62 -24.53 2.15
C VAL A 73 0.85 -23.60 3.10
N GLU A 74 0.42 -24.08 4.27
CA GLU A 74 -0.28 -23.23 5.24
C GLU A 74 0.64 -22.13 5.79
N LEU A 75 1.89 -22.45 6.15
CA LEU A 75 2.86 -21.42 6.58
C LEU A 75 3.12 -20.37 5.49
N SER A 76 3.15 -20.78 4.22
CA SER A 76 3.28 -19.85 3.09
C SER A 76 2.08 -18.92 2.96
N LYS A 77 0.85 -19.44 3.12
CA LYS A 77 -0.38 -18.63 3.12
C LYS A 77 -0.38 -17.62 4.26
N GLU A 78 -0.08 -18.08 5.49
CA GLU A 78 0.01 -17.20 6.66
C GLU A 78 1.09 -16.13 6.50
N GLY A 79 2.21 -16.47 5.86
CA GLY A 79 3.26 -15.53 5.50
C GLY A 79 2.78 -14.46 4.52
N ALA A 80 2.12 -14.88 3.43
CA ALA A 80 1.58 -13.96 2.43
C ALA A 80 0.51 -13.03 3.02
N ASP A 81 -0.41 -13.54 3.83
CA ASP A 81 -1.45 -12.75 4.50
C ASP A 81 -0.84 -11.69 5.43
N ARG A 82 0.23 -12.04 6.16
CA ARG A 82 0.98 -11.11 7.01
C ARG A 82 1.65 -10.02 6.18
N GLU A 83 2.37 -10.37 5.12
CA GLU A 83 3.03 -9.38 4.26
C GLU A 83 2.02 -8.42 3.62
N ILE A 84 0.85 -8.91 3.22
CA ILE A 84 -0.26 -8.08 2.73
C ILE A 84 -0.73 -7.11 3.83
N ALA A 85 -0.97 -7.61 5.05
CA ALA A 85 -1.44 -6.79 6.16
C ALA A 85 -0.44 -5.70 6.53
N ASP A 86 0.85 -6.05 6.65
CA ASP A 86 1.93 -5.11 6.94
C ASP A 86 2.04 -4.04 5.84
N GLY A 87 1.96 -4.45 4.57
CA GLY A 87 1.94 -3.53 3.43
C GLY A 87 0.75 -2.55 3.48
N VAL A 88 -0.46 -3.05 3.70
CA VAL A 88 -1.67 -2.24 3.82
C VAL A 88 -1.57 -1.23 4.97
N GLN A 89 -0.99 -1.64 6.11
CA GLN A 89 -0.80 -0.74 7.25
C GLN A 89 0.13 0.43 6.90
N VAL A 90 1.26 0.16 6.23
CA VAL A 90 2.22 1.20 5.81
C VAL A 90 1.56 2.18 4.83
N PHE A 91 0.85 1.68 3.82
CA PHE A 91 0.18 2.55 2.85
C PHE A 91 -0.97 3.35 3.46
N THR A 92 -1.69 2.77 4.43
CA THR A 92 -2.72 3.50 5.19
C THR A 92 -2.10 4.66 5.97
N ALA A 93 -1.03 4.41 6.72
CA ALA A 93 -0.33 5.46 7.47
C ALA A 93 0.23 6.57 6.56
N LEU A 94 0.79 6.20 5.40
CA LEU A 94 1.26 7.15 4.40
C LEU A 94 0.12 8.02 3.86
N LYS A 95 -1.01 7.40 3.52
CA LYS A 95 -2.20 8.13 3.04
C LYS A 95 -2.69 9.14 4.08
N GLU A 96 -2.84 8.72 5.34
CA GLU A 96 -3.24 9.61 6.44
C GLU A 96 -2.24 10.76 6.65
N SER A 97 -0.93 10.49 6.48
CA SER A 97 0.09 11.54 6.54
C SER A 97 -0.08 12.57 5.43
N VAL A 98 -0.32 12.14 4.20
CA VAL A 98 -0.52 13.04 3.06
C VAL A 98 -1.79 13.87 3.24
N GLU A 99 -2.90 13.25 3.66
CA GLU A 99 -4.17 13.94 3.90
C GLU A 99 -4.01 15.01 5.00
N ARG A 100 -3.28 14.70 6.08
CA ARG A 100 -2.98 15.66 7.14
C ARG A 100 -2.13 16.83 6.64
N SER A 101 -1.03 16.56 5.95
CA SER A 101 -0.17 17.61 5.40
C SER A 101 -0.89 18.49 4.37
N GLN A 102 -1.82 17.91 3.60
CA GLN A 102 -2.66 18.67 2.69
C GLN A 102 -3.59 19.63 3.45
N ALA A 103 -4.25 19.17 4.51
CA ALA A 103 -5.11 20.01 5.35
C ALA A 103 -4.31 21.15 5.99
N GLU A 104 -3.15 20.86 6.57
CA GLU A 104 -2.25 21.86 7.19
C GLU A 104 -1.81 22.93 6.18
N LEU A 105 -1.49 22.54 4.95
CA LEU A 105 -1.13 23.48 3.88
C LEU A 105 -2.29 24.41 3.54
N ILE A 106 -3.51 23.87 3.39
CA ILE A 106 -4.71 24.66 3.09
C ILE A 106 -4.98 25.68 4.20
N ASP A 107 -4.90 25.24 5.46
CA ASP A 107 -5.14 26.12 6.60
C ASP A 107 -4.08 27.22 6.71
N THR A 108 -2.81 26.89 6.47
CA THR A 108 -1.72 27.87 6.42
C THR A 108 -1.94 28.94 5.34
N ILE A 109 -2.41 28.53 4.15
CA ILE A 109 -2.70 29.47 3.06
C ILE A 109 -3.87 30.39 3.44
N LYS A 110 -4.95 29.83 4.01
CA LYS A 110 -6.12 30.61 4.46
C LYS A 110 -5.75 31.61 5.55
N GLU A 111 -4.90 31.22 6.49
CA GLU A 111 -4.45 32.09 7.56
C GLU A 111 -3.67 33.29 7.00
N LYS A 112 -2.68 33.04 6.14
CA LYS A 112 -1.90 34.11 5.48
C LYS A 112 -2.78 35.02 4.64
N GLN A 113 -3.77 34.45 3.94
CA GLN A 113 -4.74 35.23 3.18
C GLN A 113 -5.52 36.16 4.12
N ARG A 114 -6.06 35.63 5.23
CA ARG A 114 -6.81 36.42 6.21
C ARG A 114 -5.96 37.55 6.81
N GLU A 115 -4.72 37.27 7.22
CA GLU A 115 -3.81 38.28 7.75
C GLU A 115 -3.57 39.43 6.74
N THR A 116 -3.38 39.07 5.46
CA THR A 116 -3.18 40.05 4.38
C THR A 116 -4.46 40.87 4.13
N GLU A 117 -5.62 40.23 4.13
CA GLU A 117 -6.93 40.88 3.97
C GLU A 117 -7.23 41.84 5.14
N GLU A 118 -6.98 41.43 6.38
CA GLU A 118 -7.14 42.27 7.57
C GLU A 118 -6.22 43.49 7.53
N GLN A 119 -4.96 43.32 7.11
CA GLN A 119 -4.02 44.42 6.94
C GLN A 119 -4.50 45.39 5.85
N ALA A 120 -4.95 44.88 4.70
CA ALA A 120 -5.49 45.70 3.62
C ALA A 120 -6.75 46.46 4.04
N GLU A 121 -7.68 45.83 4.77
CA GLU A 121 -8.85 46.50 5.34
C GLU A 121 -8.46 47.63 6.30
N GLY A 122 -7.40 47.43 7.11
CA GLY A 122 -6.84 48.46 7.98
C GLY A 122 -6.41 49.69 7.18
N PHE A 123 -5.60 49.50 6.13
CA PHE A 123 -5.16 50.60 5.26
C PHE A 123 -6.30 51.29 4.52
N ILE A 124 -7.29 50.53 4.03
CA ILE A 124 -8.46 51.11 3.36
C ILE A 124 -9.21 52.04 4.33
N LYS A 125 -9.45 51.61 5.58
CA LYS A 125 -10.12 52.44 6.59
C LYS A 125 -9.35 53.73 6.89
N GLU A 126 -8.02 53.66 6.99
CA GLU A 126 -7.18 54.85 7.16
C GLU A 126 -7.32 55.83 5.98
N LEU A 127 -7.24 55.32 4.75
CA LEU A 127 -7.40 56.13 3.54
C LEU A 127 -8.80 56.74 3.40
N GLU A 128 -9.87 56.01 3.75
CA GLU A 128 -11.24 56.53 3.74
C GLU A 128 -11.42 57.68 4.73
N GLN A 129 -10.78 57.59 5.90
CA GLN A 129 -10.76 58.65 6.89
C GLN A 129 -10.00 59.89 6.37
N GLU A 130 -8.82 59.68 5.76
CA GLU A 130 -8.05 60.77 5.13
C GLU A 130 -8.87 61.47 4.04
N VAL A 131 -9.51 60.71 3.15
CA VAL A 131 -10.40 61.27 2.10
C VAL A 131 -11.52 62.11 2.72
N SER A 132 -12.10 61.67 3.84
CA SER A 132 -13.17 62.41 4.52
C SER A 132 -12.66 63.73 5.12
N GLU A 133 -11.48 63.72 5.73
CA GLU A 133 -10.81 64.94 6.23
C GLU A 133 -10.45 65.90 5.09
N LEU A 134 -9.94 65.37 3.97
CA LEU A 134 -9.62 66.14 2.78
C LEU A 134 -10.85 66.79 2.16
N LYS A 135 -11.97 66.06 2.05
CA LYS A 135 -13.24 66.61 1.59
C LYS A 135 -13.72 67.76 2.46
N LYS A 136 -13.66 67.61 3.80
CA LYS A 136 -14.03 68.67 4.74
C LYS A 136 -13.18 69.93 4.54
N ARG A 137 -11.85 69.77 4.49
CA ARG A 137 -10.92 70.88 4.27
C ARG A 137 -11.16 71.55 2.90
N SER A 138 -11.43 70.77 1.86
CA SER A 138 -11.76 71.31 0.53
C SER A 138 -13.02 72.19 0.57
N SER A 139 -14.07 71.77 1.29
CA SER A 139 -15.28 72.58 1.47
C SER A 139 -15.03 73.87 2.25
N GLU A 140 -14.18 73.84 3.29
CA GLU A 140 -13.78 75.04 4.04
C GLU A 140 -13.04 76.04 3.15
N VAL A 141 -12.13 75.56 2.30
CA VAL A 141 -11.42 76.40 1.31
C VAL A 141 -12.38 77.00 0.29
N GLU A 142 -13.28 76.19 -0.29
CA GLU A 142 -14.30 76.68 -1.22
C GLU A 142 -15.17 77.76 -0.58
N GLN A 143 -15.60 77.59 0.68
CA GLN A 143 -16.38 78.59 1.39
C GLN A 143 -15.59 79.89 1.61
N LEU A 144 -14.32 79.80 2.06
CA LEU A 144 -13.45 80.96 2.25
C LEU A 144 -13.20 81.71 0.93
N SER A 145 -12.96 81.00 -0.17
CA SER A 145 -12.74 81.61 -1.49
C SER A 145 -13.96 82.37 -2.05
N ARG A 146 -15.17 82.04 -1.58
CA ARG A 146 -16.42 82.74 -1.94
C ARG A 146 -16.75 83.89 -0.99
N SER A 147 -15.98 84.09 0.08
CA SER A 147 -16.21 85.15 1.07
C SER A 147 -15.82 86.53 0.51
N GLU A 148 -16.72 87.51 0.60
CA GLU A 148 -16.40 88.91 0.27
C GLU A 148 -15.75 89.68 1.44
N ASP A 149 -15.74 89.09 2.65
CA ASP A 149 -15.08 89.66 3.83
C ASP A 149 -13.55 89.50 3.72
N GLN A 150 -12.89 90.60 3.36
CA GLN A 150 -11.44 90.69 3.17
C GLN A 150 -10.66 90.47 4.47
N LEU A 151 -11.20 90.90 5.62
CA LEU A 151 -10.53 90.75 6.91
C LEU A 151 -10.57 89.28 7.35
N HIS A 152 -11.73 88.63 7.25
CA HIS A 152 -11.90 87.22 7.56
C HIS A 152 -11.03 86.33 6.68
N LEU A 153 -10.92 86.61 5.38
CA LEU A 153 -10.06 85.86 4.46
C LEU A 153 -8.58 85.97 4.86
N LEU A 154 -8.10 87.18 5.17
CA LEU A 154 -6.71 87.42 5.59
C LEU A 154 -6.38 86.79 6.96
N GLN A 155 -7.34 86.77 7.90
CA GLN A 155 -7.16 86.12 9.20
C GLN A 155 -7.19 84.59 9.11
N SER A 156 -8.04 84.05 8.22
CA SER A 156 -8.25 82.60 8.10
C SER A 156 -7.15 81.89 7.30
N PHE A 157 -6.50 82.58 6.37
CA PHE A 157 -5.48 81.99 5.49
C PHE A 157 -4.06 82.43 5.89
N THR A 158 -3.50 81.79 6.93
CA THR A 158 -2.10 82.03 7.35
C THR A 158 -1.23 80.81 7.01
N PRO A 159 -0.28 80.90 6.04
CA PRO A 159 0.52 79.75 5.63
C PRO A 159 1.68 79.53 6.62
N TYR A 160 1.68 78.40 7.34
CA TYR A 160 2.84 77.95 8.11
C TYR A 160 3.45 76.70 7.48
N LEU A 161 4.79 76.64 7.47
CA LEU A 161 5.57 75.54 6.91
C LEU A 161 5.41 74.26 7.75
N ASN A 162 5.03 73.19 7.06
CA ASN A 162 4.73 71.87 7.62
C ASN A 162 6.03 71.18 8.07
N ASN A 163 6.27 71.06 9.37
CA ASN A 163 7.43 70.37 9.92
C ASN A 163 6.97 69.10 10.67
N GLY A 164 6.70 68.04 9.91
CA GLY A 164 6.70 66.65 10.37
C GLY A 164 5.65 66.26 11.41
N GLY A 165 4.45 65.88 10.97
CA GLY A 165 3.57 65.00 11.74
C GLY A 165 2.12 65.45 11.84
N LYS A 166 1.22 64.59 11.34
CA LYS A 166 -0.21 64.46 11.63
C LYS A 166 -0.95 65.77 12.02
N ASN A 167 -1.58 66.39 11.01
CA ASN A 167 -2.84 67.12 11.11
C ASN A 167 -2.91 68.47 11.86
N SER A 168 -1.81 69.22 12.01
CA SER A 168 -1.84 70.49 12.78
C SER A 168 -1.57 71.80 12.02
N ALA A 169 -1.63 71.87 10.67
CA ALA A 169 -1.48 73.15 9.95
C ALA A 169 -2.45 73.31 8.75
N PRO A 170 -2.88 74.54 8.42
CA PRO A 170 -3.92 74.77 7.43
C PRO A 170 -3.39 74.51 6.02
N LEU A 171 -4.07 73.58 5.33
CA LEU A 171 -4.07 73.38 3.88
C LEU A 171 -2.85 72.75 3.18
N ILE A 172 -1.78 72.36 3.90
CA ILE A 172 -0.71 71.57 3.29
C ILE A 172 -0.96 70.08 3.53
N ILE A 173 -1.35 69.37 2.48
CA ILE A 173 -1.54 67.92 2.48
C ILE A 173 -0.20 67.28 2.11
N SER A 174 0.38 66.49 3.00
CA SER A 174 1.47 65.58 2.66
C SER A 174 0.90 64.16 2.61
N PRO A 175 1.15 63.39 1.53
CA PRO A 175 0.70 62.01 1.47
C PRO A 175 1.44 61.18 2.53
N VAL A 176 0.73 60.27 3.18
CA VAL A 176 1.35 59.24 4.02
C VAL A 176 1.93 58.17 3.10
N ASN A 177 3.25 58.06 3.07
CA ASN A 177 3.92 56.96 2.37
C ASN A 177 3.89 55.73 3.27
N HIS A 178 3.02 54.77 2.95
CA HIS A 178 3.11 53.43 3.55
C HIS A 178 4.21 52.67 2.81
N THR A 179 5.22 52.21 3.54
CA THR A 179 6.27 51.34 3.01
C THR A 179 5.80 49.90 3.14
N GLU A 180 6.07 49.11 2.09
CA GLU A 180 5.77 47.67 1.98
C GLU A 180 6.32 46.83 3.14
#